data_AF-A0A5C5WK79-F1
#
_entry.id   AF-A0A5C5WK79-F1
#
_cell.length_a   1.000
_cell.length_b   1.000
_cell.length_c   1.000
_cell.angle_alpha   90.00
_cell.angle_beta   90.00
_cell.angle_gamma   90.00
#
_symmetry.space_group_name_H-M   'P 1'
#
loop_
_entity.id
_entity.type
_entity.pdbx_description
1 polymer ?
#
loop_
_entity_poly.entity_id
_entity_poly.type
_entity_poly.pdbx_seq_one_letter_code
_entity_poly.pdbx_strand_id
1 'polypeptide(L)'
;MARSHAEFDAVYLDDRCQARELMGFPLASQSSQFYSRHITANGFMPVKMQLARIIISELTENQVIYLQEVDGTREFPILIGIFEATNIDRRVKEDYEPPRPLTHDLIVEVAQSLGASIDRIVINDLNQSTYFANLVLVRENGEEIEIDSRPSDAIAVAVTFSPPLPIYVAEHVLEEATSKIP
;
A
#
# COMPACT_ATOMS: atom_id res chain seq x y z
N MET A 1 -17.72 27.57 1.44
CA MET A 1 -18.38 26.30 1.79
C MET A 1 -18.52 25.49 0.51
N ALA A 2 -17.58 24.57 0.26
CA ALA A 2 -17.65 23.65 -0.87
C ALA A 2 -17.27 22.26 -0.36
N ARG A 3 -18.17 21.30 -0.55
CA ARG A 3 -17.97 19.88 -0.29
C ARG A 3 -17.17 19.31 -1.46
N SER A 4 -16.14 18.50 -1.19
CA SER A 4 -15.63 17.52 -2.16
C SER A 4 -15.57 16.17 -1.47
N HIS A 5 -16.66 15.42 -1.57
CA HIS A 5 -16.61 13.97 -1.46
C HIS A 5 -16.24 13.46 -2.85
N ALA A 6 -15.15 12.70 -2.96
CA ALA A 6 -14.94 11.81 -4.10
C ALA A 6 -15.50 10.45 -3.69
N GLU A 7 -16.65 10.08 -4.27
CA GLU A 7 -17.14 8.70 -4.27
C GLU A 7 -16.44 7.97 -5.42
N PHE A 8 -15.86 6.80 -5.13
CA PHE A 8 -15.18 5.97 -6.13
C PHE A 8 -16.16 4.93 -6.68
N ASP A 9 -16.43 4.99 -7.98
CA ASP A 9 -17.18 3.96 -8.70
C ASP A 9 -16.25 2.77 -9.06
N ALA A 10 -16.67 1.58 -8.64
CA ALA A 10 -16.05 0.31 -8.97
C ALA A 10 -16.40 -0.12 -10.40
N VAL A 11 -15.62 0.30 -11.39
CA VAL A 11 -15.63 -0.31 -12.72
C VAL A 11 -14.22 -0.27 -13.30
N TYR A 12 -13.63 -1.44 -13.54
CA TYR A 12 -12.82 -1.82 -14.72
C TYR A 12 -11.98 -3.06 -14.39
N LEU A 13 -12.64 -4.22 -14.50
CA LEU A 13 -11.98 -5.50 -14.74
C LEU A 13 -11.70 -5.61 -16.24
N ASP A 14 -10.52 -6.14 -16.54
CA ASP A 14 -10.16 -6.82 -17.79
C ASP A 14 -9.88 -5.96 -19.03
N ASP A 15 -8.61 -5.53 -19.19
CA ASP A 15 -8.04 -5.21 -20.52
C ASP A 15 -6.50 -5.38 -20.61
N ARG A 16 -5.84 -5.87 -19.56
CA ARG A 16 -4.37 -6.02 -19.52
C ARG A 16 -3.84 -7.39 -19.92
N CYS A 17 -4.72 -8.31 -20.31
CA CYS A 17 -4.31 -9.65 -20.70
C CYS A 17 -3.67 -9.70 -22.09
N GLN A 18 -3.97 -8.76 -23.00
CA GLN A 18 -3.48 -8.83 -24.40
C GLN A 18 -2.12 -8.17 -24.65
N ALA A 19 -1.67 -7.24 -23.79
CA ALA A 19 -0.38 -6.55 -24.00
C ALA A 19 0.85 -7.38 -23.56
N ARG A 20 0.66 -8.44 -22.76
CA ARG A 20 1.75 -9.22 -22.14
C ARG A 20 2.28 -10.33 -23.04
N GLU A 21 1.54 -10.73 -24.08
CA GLU A 21 1.90 -11.83 -24.99
C GLU A 21 3.02 -11.45 -25.98
N LEU A 22 3.18 -10.15 -26.28
CA LEU A 22 4.20 -9.64 -27.22
C LEU A 22 5.60 -9.49 -26.59
N MET A 23 5.74 -9.55 -25.26
CA MET A 23 7.01 -9.29 -24.56
C MET A 23 7.60 -10.51 -23.82
N GLY A 24 7.07 -11.72 -24.04
CA GLY A 24 7.72 -12.96 -23.58
C GLY A 24 7.83 -13.13 -22.06
N PHE A 25 6.99 -12.46 -21.27
CA PHE A 25 6.95 -12.63 -19.82
C PHE A 25 6.17 -13.90 -19.42
N PRO A 26 6.65 -14.69 -18.45
CA PRO A 26 5.93 -15.88 -18.00
C PRO A 26 4.60 -15.52 -17.31
N LEU A 27 3.56 -16.32 -17.57
CA LEU A 27 2.24 -16.22 -16.94
C LEU A 27 2.33 -16.41 -15.42
N ALA A 28 1.72 -15.47 -14.70
CA ALA A 28 1.57 -15.46 -13.25
C ALA A 28 0.83 -16.73 -12.77
N SER A 29 1.59 -17.76 -12.42
CA SER A 29 1.06 -18.98 -11.80
C SER A 29 1.86 -19.41 -10.56
N GLN A 30 2.93 -18.70 -10.22
CA GLN A 30 3.82 -19.06 -9.10
C GLN A 30 3.81 -18.08 -7.92
N SER A 31 3.21 -16.89 -8.06
CA SER A 31 3.13 -15.91 -6.96
C SER A 31 2.23 -16.37 -5.80
N SER A 32 1.19 -17.16 -6.07
CA SER A 32 0.30 -17.69 -5.04
C SER A 32 0.95 -18.78 -4.15
N GLN A 33 1.89 -19.56 -4.68
CA GLN A 33 2.53 -20.65 -3.92
C GLN A 33 3.70 -20.18 -3.05
N PHE A 34 4.35 -19.07 -3.39
CA PHE A 34 5.47 -18.53 -2.60
C PHE A 34 5.01 -17.69 -1.41
N TYR A 35 3.81 -17.09 -1.48
CA TYR A 35 3.16 -16.41 -0.34
C TYR A 35 3.08 -17.28 0.92
N SER A 36 3.07 -18.61 0.75
CA SER A 36 2.91 -19.58 1.84
C SER A 36 4.18 -19.86 2.66
N ARG A 37 5.38 -19.38 2.28
CA ARG A 37 6.64 -19.86 2.91
C ARG A 37 7.19 -19.05 4.08
N HIS A 38 6.83 -17.78 4.24
CA HIS A 38 7.31 -16.97 5.38
C HIS A 38 6.20 -16.43 6.29
N ILE A 39 4.93 -16.68 5.94
CA ILE A 39 3.78 -16.34 6.80
C ILE A 39 3.45 -17.55 7.68
N THR A 40 4.24 -17.81 8.73
CA THR A 40 3.77 -18.50 9.94
C THR A 40 4.87 -18.54 11.00
N ALA A 41 4.99 -17.46 11.79
CA ALA A 41 5.21 -17.65 13.22
C ALA A 41 3.86 -17.78 13.97
N ASN A 42 2.75 -17.32 13.39
CA ASN A 42 1.44 -17.27 14.07
C ASN A 42 0.18 -17.61 13.24
N GLY A 43 0.27 -18.23 12.06
CA GLY A 43 -0.89 -18.89 11.44
C GLY A 43 -2.01 -18.02 10.84
N PHE A 44 -1.94 -16.69 10.93
CA PHE A 44 -2.98 -15.81 10.36
C PHE A 44 -2.55 -15.25 9.00
N MET A 45 -3.39 -15.44 7.99
CA MET A 45 -3.24 -14.80 6.68
C MET A 45 -3.48 -13.30 6.84
N PRO A 46 -2.59 -12.43 6.33
CA PRO A 46 -2.79 -11.00 6.40
C PRO A 46 -3.97 -10.57 5.49
N VAL A 47 -4.70 -9.57 5.95
CA VAL A 47 -5.94 -9.07 5.34
C VAL A 47 -5.61 -8.02 4.30
N LYS A 48 -6.25 -8.10 3.14
CA LYS A 48 -6.09 -7.12 2.07
C LYS A 48 -6.88 -5.85 2.40
N MET A 49 -6.20 -4.72 2.33
CA MET A 49 -6.75 -3.40 2.62
C MET A 49 -6.67 -2.48 1.40
N GLN A 50 -7.44 -1.40 1.46
CA GLN A 50 -7.39 -0.28 0.53
C GLN A 50 -7.32 1.05 1.29
N LEU A 51 -6.68 2.04 0.69
CA LEU A 51 -6.71 3.41 1.18
C LEU A 51 -8.08 4.01 0.88
N ALA A 52 -8.93 4.17 1.89
CA ALA A 52 -10.32 4.58 1.72
C ALA A 52 -10.47 6.11 1.69
N ARG A 53 -9.78 6.82 2.58
CA ARG A 53 -9.83 8.29 2.65
C ARG A 53 -8.61 8.89 3.33
N ILE A 54 -8.29 10.11 2.93
CA ILE A 54 -7.26 10.97 3.52
C ILE A 54 -7.95 12.22 4.06
N ILE A 55 -7.76 12.52 5.35
CA ILE A 55 -8.27 13.73 5.99
C ILE A 55 -7.09 14.65 6.26
N ILE A 56 -7.05 15.76 5.52
CA ILE A 56 -6.03 16.81 5.67
C ILE A 56 -6.67 18.05 6.29
N SER A 57 -6.04 18.57 7.33
CA SER A 57 -6.41 19.76 8.09
C SER A 57 -5.16 20.62 8.29
N GLU A 58 -5.19 21.85 7.79
CA GLU A 58 -4.14 22.84 8.00
C GLU A 58 -4.09 23.37 9.45
N LEU A 59 -5.12 23.06 10.25
CA LEU A 59 -5.26 23.54 11.63
C LEU A 59 -4.65 22.57 12.65
N THR A 60 -4.27 21.36 12.23
CA THR A 60 -3.72 20.32 13.10
C THR A 60 -2.39 19.83 12.57
N GLU A 61 -1.46 19.50 13.46
CA GLU A 61 -0.16 18.97 13.07
C GLU A 61 -0.29 17.57 12.44
N ASN A 62 -1.19 16.76 12.99
CA ASN A 62 -1.46 15.41 12.52
C ASN A 62 -2.62 15.37 11.52
N GLN A 63 -2.45 14.51 10.52
CA GLN A 63 -3.41 14.15 9.49
C GLN A 63 -3.81 12.69 9.69
N VAL A 64 -4.92 12.28 9.07
CA VAL A 64 -5.45 10.92 9.24
C VAL A 64 -5.65 10.26 7.90
N ILE A 65 -5.16 9.05 7.74
CA ILE A 65 -5.56 8.15 6.65
C ILE A 65 -6.37 7.00 7.21
N TYR A 66 -7.35 6.52 6.45
CA TYR A 66 -8.15 5.36 6.80
C TYR A 66 -7.84 4.22 5.85
N LEU A 67 -7.50 3.07 6.41
CA LEU A 67 -7.43 1.82 5.68
C LEU A 67 -8.71 1.03 5.93
N GLN A 68 -9.31 0.53 4.85
CA GLN A 68 -10.52 -0.28 4.87
C GLN A 68 -10.23 -1.66 4.31
N GLU A 69 -10.82 -2.68 4.91
CA GLU A 69 -10.78 -4.04 4.37
C GLU A 69 -11.55 -4.12 3.03
N VAL A 70 -10.96 -4.74 2.01
CA VAL A 70 -11.54 -4.75 0.66
C VAL A 70 -12.87 -5.50 0.59
N ASP A 71 -12.98 -6.63 1.30
CA ASP A 71 -14.17 -7.51 1.29
C ASP A 71 -14.87 -7.54 2.67
N GLY A 72 -14.70 -6.49 3.47
CA GLY A 72 -15.18 -6.43 4.84
C GLY A 72 -15.62 -5.04 5.28
N THR A 73 -15.99 -4.92 6.54
CA THR A 73 -16.48 -3.66 7.13
C THR A 73 -15.49 -3.01 8.08
N ARG A 74 -14.35 -3.66 8.32
CA ARG A 74 -13.32 -3.17 9.25
C ARG A 74 -12.56 -2.02 8.60
N GLU A 75 -12.48 -0.91 9.32
CA GLU A 75 -11.61 0.21 8.98
C GLU A 75 -10.89 0.70 10.23
N PHE A 76 -9.69 1.26 10.04
CA PHE A 76 -8.97 1.89 11.14
C PHE A 76 -8.16 3.10 10.66
N PRO A 77 -7.96 4.11 11.53
CA PRO A 77 -7.16 5.28 11.22
C PRO A 77 -5.65 5.06 11.50
N ILE A 78 -4.80 5.70 10.70
CA ILE A 78 -3.37 5.90 10.97
C ILE A 78 -3.09 7.40 10.97
N LEU A 79 -2.47 7.88 12.06
CA LEU A 79 -2.02 9.26 12.19
C LEU A 79 -0.69 9.43 11.44
N ILE A 80 -0.63 10.46 10.59
CA ILE A 80 0.57 10.79 9.80
C ILE A 80 0.81 12.31 9.83
N GLY A 81 2.00 12.74 9.43
CA GLY A 81 2.31 14.16 9.29
C GLY A 81 1.75 14.78 8.01
N ILE A 82 1.75 16.10 7.95
CA ILE A 82 1.25 16.87 6.79
C ILE A 82 2.04 16.57 5.50
N PHE A 83 3.35 16.36 5.60
CA PHE A 83 4.20 16.08 4.45
C PHE A 83 3.89 14.70 3.84
N GLU A 84 3.72 13.69 4.70
CA GLU A 84 3.32 12.36 4.27
C GLU A 84 1.93 12.40 3.62
N ALA A 85 0.95 13.03 4.28
CA ALA A 85 -0.41 13.12 3.75
C ALA A 85 -0.47 13.83 2.41
N THR A 86 0.24 14.94 2.25
CA THR A 86 0.30 15.70 1.00
C THR A 86 0.92 14.89 -0.13
N ASN A 87 1.96 14.10 0.15
CA ASN A 87 2.60 13.27 -0.86
C ASN A 87 1.68 12.13 -1.33
N ILE A 88 0.96 11.48 -0.41
CA ILE A 88 -0.02 10.44 -0.76
C ILE A 88 -1.18 11.06 -1.54
N ASP A 89 -1.77 12.16 -1.04
CA ASP A 89 -2.91 12.85 -1.67
C ASP A 89 -2.61 13.29 -3.11
N ARG A 90 -1.42 13.85 -3.35
CA ARG A 90 -0.99 14.22 -4.72
C ARG A 90 -0.93 13.02 -5.66
N ARG A 91 -0.50 11.86 -5.19
CA ARG A 91 -0.32 10.68 -6.06
C ARG A 91 -1.62 9.94 -6.33
N VAL A 92 -2.58 10.02 -5.40
CA VAL A 92 -3.92 9.46 -5.55
C VAL A 92 -4.79 10.30 -6.49
N LYS A 93 -4.50 11.60 -6.63
CA LYS A 93 -5.14 12.47 -7.61
C LYS A 93 -4.63 12.14 -9.02
N GLU A 94 -5.52 11.66 -9.88
CA GLU A 94 -5.19 11.17 -11.24
C GLU A 94 -4.63 12.25 -12.18
N ASP A 95 -4.79 13.53 -11.86
CA ASP A 95 -4.39 14.67 -12.68
C ASP A 95 -3.01 15.26 -12.32
N TYR A 96 -2.28 14.64 -11.41
CA TYR A 96 -0.99 15.15 -10.94
C TYR A 96 0.20 14.37 -11.50
N GLU A 97 0.84 14.93 -12.53
CA GLU A 97 2.11 14.43 -13.07
C GLU A 97 3.24 15.44 -12.78
N PRO A 98 4.20 15.12 -11.89
CA PRO A 98 5.27 16.04 -11.56
C PRO A 98 6.30 16.11 -12.71
N PRO A 99 6.89 17.29 -13.01
CA PRO A 99 7.86 17.44 -14.10
C PRO A 99 9.20 16.72 -13.83
N ARG A 100 9.42 16.25 -12.60
CA ARG A 100 10.58 15.49 -12.15
C ARG A 100 10.12 14.42 -11.15
N PRO A 101 10.80 13.26 -11.09
CA PRO A 101 10.50 12.23 -10.09
C PRO A 101 10.53 12.79 -8.68
N LEU A 102 9.51 12.46 -7.89
CA LEU A 102 9.46 12.76 -6.45
C LEU A 102 10.20 11.67 -5.67
N THR A 103 10.27 11.83 -4.34
CA THR A 103 11.00 10.92 -3.46
C THR A 103 10.57 9.47 -3.61
N HIS A 104 9.26 9.19 -3.69
CA HIS A 104 8.76 7.82 -3.81
C HIS A 104 8.98 7.24 -5.21
N ASP A 105 8.92 8.07 -6.27
CA ASP A 105 9.31 7.65 -7.61
C ASP A 105 10.80 7.25 -7.64
N LEU A 106 11.67 8.05 -7.00
CA LEU A 106 13.09 7.74 -6.88
C LEU A 106 13.33 6.41 -6.16
N ILE A 107 12.58 6.10 -5.09
CA ILE A 107 12.68 4.83 -4.37
C ILE A 107 12.36 3.65 -5.30
N VAL A 108 11.28 3.77 -6.09
CA VAL A 108 10.89 2.74 -7.07
C VAL A 108 12.01 2.52 -8.09
N GLU A 109 12.54 3.59 -8.67
CA GLU A 109 13.61 3.52 -9.67
C GLU A 109 14.91 2.95 -9.10
N VAL A 110 15.25 3.28 -7.85
CA VAL A 110 16.41 2.71 -7.16
C VAL A 110 16.25 1.20 -6.98
N ALA A 111 15.07 0.73 -6.54
CA ALA A 111 14.81 -0.70 -6.40
C ALA A 111 14.95 -1.43 -7.75
N GLN A 112 14.33 -0.89 -8.80
CA GLN A 112 14.39 -1.46 -10.14
C GLN A 112 15.81 -1.51 -10.70
N SER A 113 16.57 -0.42 -10.54
CA SER A 113 17.97 -0.34 -10.98
C SER A 113 18.89 -1.34 -10.27
N LEU A 114 18.50 -1.79 -9.07
CA LEU A 114 19.22 -2.81 -8.29
C LEU A 114 18.72 -4.24 -8.55
N GLY A 115 17.86 -4.43 -9.55
CA GLY A 115 17.35 -5.76 -9.95
C GLY A 115 16.25 -6.30 -9.03
N ALA A 116 15.48 -5.41 -8.39
CA ALA A 116 14.33 -5.76 -7.56
C ALA A 116 13.09 -4.96 -7.95
N SER A 117 11.91 -5.56 -7.79
CA SER A 117 10.63 -4.89 -7.97
C SER A 117 9.90 -4.84 -6.64
N ILE A 118 9.18 -3.75 -6.37
CA ILE A 118 8.35 -3.63 -5.17
C ILE A 118 7.03 -4.35 -5.45
N ASP A 119 6.70 -5.34 -4.63
CA ASP A 119 5.56 -6.23 -4.86
C ASP A 119 4.33 -5.82 -4.03
N ARG A 120 4.52 -5.54 -2.75
CA ARG A 120 3.44 -5.26 -1.80
C ARG A 120 3.95 -4.52 -0.57
N ILE A 121 3.01 -3.99 0.20
CA ILE A 121 3.29 -3.52 1.56
C ILE A 121 2.53 -4.36 2.59
N VAL A 122 3.13 -4.55 3.76
CA VAL A 122 2.53 -5.29 4.85
C VAL A 122 2.67 -4.50 6.14
N ILE A 123 1.57 -4.02 6.71
CA ILE A 123 1.56 -3.49 8.08
C ILE A 123 1.56 -4.72 9.00
N ASN A 124 2.72 -5.00 9.56
CA ASN A 124 3.05 -6.30 10.17
C ASN A 124 2.99 -6.30 11.69
N ASP A 125 3.05 -5.13 12.35
CA ASP A 125 3.04 -5.04 13.80
C ASP A 125 2.39 -3.73 14.29
N LEU A 126 1.92 -3.74 15.53
CA LEU A 126 1.38 -2.61 16.27
C LEU A 126 1.86 -2.71 17.72
N ASN A 127 2.67 -1.74 18.14
CA ASN A 127 3.19 -1.70 19.50
C ASN A 127 3.04 -0.30 20.08
N GLN A 128 2.42 -0.19 21.27
CA GLN A 128 2.19 1.09 21.95
C GLN A 128 1.52 2.17 21.07
N SER A 129 0.62 1.76 20.17
CA SER A 129 -0.04 2.63 19.17
C SER A 129 0.85 3.13 18.03
N THR A 130 2.04 2.55 17.88
CA THR A 130 2.92 2.75 16.71
C THR A 130 2.79 1.56 15.79
N TYR A 131 2.33 1.81 14.56
CA TYR A 131 2.26 0.82 13.49
C TYR A 131 3.62 0.68 12.81
N PHE A 132 3.98 -0.56 12.48
CA PHE A 132 5.17 -0.91 11.69
C PHE A 132 4.74 -1.50 10.36
N ALA A 133 5.54 -1.30 9.33
CA ALA A 133 5.26 -1.84 8.02
C ALA A 133 6.52 -2.34 7.31
N ASN A 134 6.38 -3.39 6.52
CA ASN A 134 7.42 -3.85 5.61
C ASN A 134 7.04 -3.50 4.17
N LEU A 135 8.00 -2.91 3.46
CA LEU A 135 7.99 -2.83 2.00
C LEU A 135 8.62 -4.11 1.46
N VAL A 136 7.83 -4.92 0.77
CA VAL A 136 8.29 -6.22 0.26
C VAL A 136 8.73 -6.08 -1.19
N LEU A 137 10.00 -6.38 -1.43
CA LEU A 137 10.62 -6.39 -2.75
C LEU A 137 10.83 -7.83 -3.19
N VAL A 138 10.78 -8.06 -4.50
CA VAL A 138 11.06 -9.34 -5.14
C VAL A 138 12.17 -9.14 -6.17
N ARG A 139 13.28 -9.85 -5.99
CA ARG A 139 14.38 -9.93 -6.97
C ARG A 139 13.98 -10.79 -8.16
N GLU A 140 14.72 -10.66 -9.27
CA GLU A 140 14.52 -11.48 -10.48
C GLU A 140 14.62 -13.00 -10.23
N ASN A 141 15.40 -13.43 -9.23
CA ASN A 141 15.53 -14.83 -8.82
C ASN A 141 14.37 -15.34 -7.95
N GLY A 142 13.38 -14.49 -7.65
CA GLY A 142 12.24 -14.81 -6.80
C GLY A 142 12.50 -14.67 -5.29
N GLU A 143 13.67 -14.19 -4.89
CA GLU A 143 13.99 -13.90 -3.48
C GLU A 143 13.19 -12.67 -3.01
N GLU A 144 12.52 -12.81 -1.86
CA GLU A 144 11.84 -11.70 -1.20
C GLU A 144 12.79 -10.98 -0.23
N ILE A 145 12.75 -9.65 -0.26
CA ILE A 145 13.44 -8.78 0.69
C ILE A 145 12.38 -7.95 1.38
N GLU A 146 12.38 -7.99 2.71
CA GLU A 146 11.54 -7.15 3.54
C GLU A 146 12.35 -5.96 4.06
N ILE A 147 11.86 -4.75 3.81
CA ILE A 147 12.47 -3.51 4.29
C ILE A 147 11.53 -2.87 5.31
N ASP A 148 11.99 -2.74 6.55
CA ASP A 148 11.27 -2.04 7.62
C ASP A 148 11.01 -0.58 7.22
N SER A 149 9.81 -0.10 7.51
CA SER A 149 9.30 1.19 7.08
C SER A 149 8.15 1.68 7.97
N ARG A 150 7.91 2.99 7.97
CA ARG A 150 6.67 3.53 8.52
C ARG A 150 5.53 3.23 7.54
N PRO A 151 4.30 2.96 8.03
CA PRO A 151 3.15 2.76 7.15
C PRO A 151 2.91 3.91 6.17
N SER A 152 3.16 5.16 6.60
CA SER A 152 3.02 6.33 5.74
C SER A 152 3.92 6.27 4.50
N ASP A 153 5.18 5.86 4.68
CA ASP A 153 6.15 5.77 3.60
C ASP A 153 5.82 4.59 2.68
N ALA A 154 5.49 3.43 3.27
CA ALA A 154 5.08 2.25 2.52
C ALA A 154 3.84 2.53 1.65
N ILE A 155 2.82 3.18 2.21
CA ILE A 155 1.60 3.55 1.49
C ILE A 155 1.91 4.55 0.39
N ALA A 156 2.76 5.55 0.64
CA ALA A 156 3.17 6.51 -0.38
C ALA A 156 3.89 5.84 -1.56
N VAL A 157 4.74 4.85 -1.31
CA VAL A 157 5.32 4.01 -2.37
C VAL A 157 4.24 3.19 -3.08
N ALA A 158 3.32 2.55 -2.36
CA ALA A 158 2.28 1.72 -2.96
C ALA A 158 1.39 2.50 -3.95
N VAL A 159 0.97 3.72 -3.58
CA VAL A 159 0.16 4.59 -4.46
C VAL A 159 0.95 5.21 -5.62
N THR A 160 2.28 5.08 -5.61
CA THR A 160 3.14 5.52 -6.73
C THR A 160 2.97 4.62 -7.97
N PHE A 161 2.45 3.41 -7.80
CA PHE A 161 2.17 2.51 -8.92
C PHE A 161 0.79 2.80 -9.52
N SER A 162 0.65 2.56 -10.83
CA SER A 162 -0.63 2.61 -11.53
C SER A 162 -0.92 1.24 -12.16
N PRO A 163 -1.78 0.42 -11.55
CA PRO A 163 -2.59 0.64 -10.36
C PRO A 163 -1.72 0.58 -9.09
N PRO A 164 -2.22 1.09 -7.96
CA PRO A 164 -1.54 0.99 -6.67
C PRO A 164 -1.19 -0.45 -6.30
N LEU A 165 -0.07 -0.63 -5.60
CA LEU A 165 0.33 -1.94 -5.09
C LEU A 165 -0.63 -2.43 -3.99
N PRO A 166 -0.74 -3.77 -3.80
CA PRO A 166 -1.52 -4.34 -2.71
C PRO A 166 -1.03 -3.89 -1.34
N ILE A 167 -1.98 -3.53 -0.48
CA ILE A 167 -1.76 -3.23 0.94
C ILE A 167 -2.30 -4.41 1.75
N TYR A 168 -1.46 -4.97 2.61
CA TYR A 168 -1.85 -6.01 3.55
C TYR A 168 -1.65 -5.56 5.00
N VAL A 169 -2.48 -6.06 5.90
CA VAL A 169 -2.38 -5.83 7.34
C VAL A 169 -2.44 -7.18 8.04
N ALA A 170 -1.53 -7.43 8.99
CA ALA A 170 -1.59 -8.67 9.78
C ALA A 170 -2.87 -8.71 10.63
N GLU A 171 -3.52 -9.89 10.72
CA GLU A 171 -4.81 -10.03 11.40
C GLU A 171 -4.80 -9.45 12.83
N HIS A 172 -3.77 -9.77 13.62
CA HIS A 172 -3.65 -9.27 14.99
C HIS A 172 -3.54 -7.73 15.07
N VAL A 173 -2.90 -7.08 14.09
CA VAL A 173 -2.84 -5.63 14.00
C VAL A 173 -4.22 -5.06 13.72
N LEU A 174 -4.96 -5.69 12.80
CA LEU A 174 -6.31 -5.26 12.45
C LEU A 174 -7.28 -5.45 13.63
N GLU A 175 -7.20 -6.57 14.34
CA GLU A 175 -7.97 -6.83 15.57
C GLU A 175 -7.68 -5.78 16.64
N GLU A 176 -6.40 -5.50 16.93
CA GLU A 176 -6.04 -4.49 17.93
C GLU A 176 -6.48 -3.08 17.52
N ALA A 177 -6.29 -2.71 16.25
CA ALA A 177 -6.64 -1.40 15.72
C ALA A 177 -8.15 -1.13 15.77
N THR A 178 -8.96 -2.16 15.53
CA THR A 178 -10.43 -2.05 15.49
C THR A 178 -11.09 -2.24 16.85
N SER A 179 -10.46 -2.97 17.77
CA SER A 179 -10.97 -3.19 19.14
C SER A 179 -10.99 -1.94 20.01
N LYS A 180 -10.21 -0.90 19.63
CA LYS A 180 -10.10 0.37 20.37
C LYS A 180 -11.15 1.42 19.97
N ILE A 181 -12.12 1.06 19.12
CA ILE A 181 -13.23 1.95 18.72
C ILE A 181 -14.44 1.64 19.62
N PRO A 182 -14.80 2.51 20.60
CA PRO A 182 -16.04 2.38 21.37
C PRO A 182 -17.29 2.71 20.55
#